data_AF-A0A935PDY3-F1
#
_entry.id   AF-A0A935PDY3-F1
#
_cell.length_a   1.000
_cell.length_b   1.000
_cell.length_c   1.000
_cell.angle_alpha   90.00
_cell.angle_beta   90.00
_cell.angle_gamma   90.00
#
_symmetry.space_group_name_H-M   'P 1'
#
loop_
_entity.id
_entity.type
_entity.pdbx_description
1 polymer ?
#
loop_
_entity_poly.entity_id
_entity_poly.type
_entity_poly.pdbx_seq_one_letter_code
_entity_poly.pdbx_strand_id
1 'polypeptide(L)'
;GSTSEQNAAKALPRATILSFDDYPQAFLALQQGKVVAVTTDETILAGILGKAPNKDQFEIADLRISDEPYGIGLRKDSPKMLKFVNDTLLEMEKNGEAKKIWDKWFNPKSDQPMERGKFKITADRK
;
A
#
# COMPACT_ATOMS: atom_id res chain seq x y z
N GLY A 1 -5.61 -8.31 -11.85
CA GLY A 1 -5.89 -9.34 -10.83
C GLY A 1 -5.22 -9.03 -9.51
N SER A 2 -5.40 -7.82 -8.97
CA SER A 2 -4.94 -7.42 -7.63
C SER A 2 -6.10 -7.50 -6.64
N THR A 3 -5.80 -7.46 -5.33
CA THR A 3 -6.82 -7.23 -4.30
C THR A 3 -7.54 -5.91 -4.53
N SER A 4 -6.81 -4.87 -4.95
CA SER A 4 -7.35 -3.55 -5.21
C SER A 4 -8.45 -3.55 -6.28
N GLU A 5 -8.30 -4.34 -7.35
CA GLU A 5 -9.32 -4.50 -8.40
C GLU A 5 -10.63 -5.08 -7.83
N GLN A 6 -10.52 -6.14 -7.03
CA GLN A 6 -11.70 -6.77 -6.39
C GLN A 6 -12.34 -5.86 -5.34
N ASN A 7 -11.51 -5.14 -4.57
CA ASN A 7 -11.97 -4.20 -3.54
C ASN A 7 -12.67 -3.00 -4.17
N ALA A 8 -12.10 -2.43 -5.25
CA ALA A 8 -12.71 -1.33 -5.99
C ALA A 8 -14.04 -1.73 -6.61
N ALA A 9 -14.14 -2.91 -7.23
CA ALA A 9 -15.40 -3.40 -7.79
C ALA A 9 -16.51 -3.56 -6.73
N LYS A 10 -16.15 -4.00 -5.51
CA LYS A 10 -17.08 -4.13 -4.39
C LYS A 10 -17.48 -2.77 -3.79
N ALA A 11 -16.50 -1.88 -3.58
CA ALA A 11 -16.71 -0.59 -2.93
C ALA A 11 -17.38 0.44 -3.88
N LEU A 12 -17.14 0.32 -5.18
CA LEU A 12 -17.59 1.26 -6.21
C LEU A 12 -18.40 0.51 -7.30
N PRO A 13 -19.56 -0.08 -6.98
CA PRO A 13 -20.30 -0.94 -7.90
C PRO A 13 -20.86 -0.22 -9.14
N ARG A 14 -20.85 1.12 -9.14
CA ARG A 14 -21.26 1.97 -10.27
C ARG A 14 -20.08 2.42 -11.15
N ALA A 15 -18.84 2.17 -10.73
CA ALA A 15 -17.66 2.52 -11.51
C ALA A 15 -17.40 1.47 -12.59
N THR A 16 -16.96 1.93 -13.77
CA THR A 16 -16.37 1.04 -14.77
C THR A 16 -14.91 0.82 -14.40
N ILE A 17 -14.55 -0.43 -14.11
CA ILE A 17 -13.18 -0.79 -13.73
C ILE A 17 -12.38 -1.12 -15.00
N LEU A 18 -11.27 -0.40 -15.19
CA LEU A 18 -10.28 -0.69 -16.23
C LEU A 18 -9.00 -1.18 -15.55
N SER A 19 -8.55 -2.36 -15.97
CA SER A 19 -7.35 -3.00 -15.41
C SER A 19 -6.15 -2.74 -16.34
N PHE A 20 -5.00 -2.50 -15.73
CA PHE A 20 -3.72 -2.29 -16.40
C PHE A 20 -2.69 -3.29 -15.86
N ASP A 21 -1.62 -3.52 -16.62
CA ASP A 21 -0.58 -4.48 -16.24
C ASP A 21 0.30 -3.94 -15.10
N ASP A 22 0.45 -2.61 -15.01
CA ASP A 22 1.19 -1.95 -13.94
C ASP A 22 0.59 -0.58 -13.57
N TYR A 23 1.00 -0.05 -12.41
CA TYR A 23 0.50 1.24 -11.91
C TYR A 23 1.01 2.47 -12.68
N PRO A 24 2.26 2.52 -13.19
CA PRO A 24 2.68 3.59 -14.10
C PRO A 24 1.77 3.74 -15.33
N GLN A 25 1.33 2.64 -15.94
CA GLN A 25 0.38 2.65 -17.06
C GLN A 25 -0.99 3.18 -16.63
N ALA A 26 -1.51 2.76 -15.47
CA ALA A 26 -2.75 3.28 -14.93
C ALA A 26 -2.68 4.80 -14.67
N PHE A 27 -1.56 5.28 -14.12
CA PHE A 27 -1.33 6.71 -13.91
C PHE A 27 -1.21 7.49 -15.22
N LEU A 28 -0.54 6.94 -16.23
CA LEU A 28 -0.51 7.53 -17.56
C LEU A 28 -1.91 7.64 -18.19
N ALA A 29 -2.77 6.64 -17.99
CA ALA A 29 -4.16 6.68 -18.45
C ALA A 29 -4.95 7.81 -17.75
N LEU A 30 -4.69 8.05 -16.45
CA LEU A 30 -5.24 9.18 -15.70
C LEU A 30 -4.75 10.51 -16.27
N GLN A 31 -3.43 10.64 -16.52
CA GLN A 31 -2.85 11.84 -17.15
C GLN A 31 -3.43 12.13 -18.54
N GLN A 32 -3.80 11.09 -19.29
CA GLN A 32 -4.43 11.19 -20.61
C GLN A 32 -5.96 11.38 -20.55
N GLY A 33 -6.55 11.44 -19.37
CA GLY A 33 -8.01 11.58 -19.19
C GLY A 33 -8.82 10.36 -19.63
N LYS A 34 -8.20 9.19 -19.77
CA LYS A 34 -8.88 7.92 -20.11
C LYS A 34 -9.60 7.32 -18.91
N VAL A 35 -9.13 7.62 -17.71
CA VAL A 35 -9.77 7.28 -16.43
C VAL A 35 -9.85 8.54 -15.58
N VAL A 36 -10.77 8.54 -14.61
CA VAL A 36 -10.98 9.67 -13.68
C VAL A 36 -10.31 9.47 -12.32
N ALA A 37 -9.85 8.25 -12.03
CA ALA A 37 -9.15 7.90 -10.79
C ALA A 37 -8.31 6.62 -10.99
N VAL A 38 -7.29 6.46 -10.16
CA VAL A 38 -6.50 5.22 -10.01
C VAL A 38 -6.62 4.78 -8.54
N THR A 39 -6.87 3.50 -8.30
CA THR A 39 -7.02 2.96 -6.95
C THR A 39 -6.03 1.83 -6.69
N THR A 40 -5.29 1.92 -5.59
CA THR A 40 -4.40 0.90 -5.04
C THR A 40 -4.00 1.36 -3.64
N ASP A 41 -2.98 0.72 -3.08
CA ASP A 41 -2.41 0.89 -1.77
C ASP A 41 -1.81 2.30 -1.67
N GLU A 42 -2.05 2.98 -0.54
CA GLU A 42 -1.65 4.38 -0.31
C GLU A 42 -0.15 4.60 -0.53
N THR A 43 0.69 3.63 -0.15
CA THR A 43 2.15 3.67 -0.34
C THR A 43 2.56 3.70 -1.83
N ILE A 44 1.82 2.99 -2.67
CA ILE A 44 2.05 2.92 -4.11
C ILE A 44 1.63 4.23 -4.75
N LEU A 45 0.45 4.74 -4.40
CA LEU A 45 -0.03 6.05 -4.86
C LEU A 45 0.94 7.18 -4.49
N ALA A 46 1.43 7.20 -3.24
CA ALA A 46 2.41 8.17 -2.76
C ALA A 46 3.71 8.12 -3.57
N GLY A 47 4.19 6.91 -3.90
CA GLY A 47 5.40 6.75 -4.72
C GLY A 47 5.26 7.19 -6.17
N ILE A 48 4.09 6.97 -6.76
CA ILE A 48 3.78 7.41 -8.13
C ILE A 48 3.68 8.94 -8.15
N LEU A 49 2.91 9.52 -7.23
CA LEU A 49 2.70 10.96 -7.16
C LEU A 49 4.01 11.69 -6.82
N GLY A 50 4.80 11.19 -5.88
CA GLY A 50 6.08 11.78 -5.47
C GLY A 50 7.10 11.88 -6.62
N LYS A 51 7.01 10.97 -7.60
CA LYS A 51 7.89 10.93 -8.78
C LYS A 51 7.29 11.61 -10.02
N ALA A 52 6.02 12.02 -9.97
CA ALA A 52 5.33 12.60 -11.12
C ALA A 52 5.83 14.03 -11.38
N PRO A 53 6.24 14.37 -12.62
CA PRO A 53 6.71 15.71 -12.95
C PRO A 53 5.61 16.77 -12.84
N ASN A 54 4.35 16.37 -13.01
CA ASN A 54 3.17 17.22 -12.89
C ASN A 54 2.34 16.87 -11.64
N LYS A 55 2.99 16.50 -10.54
CA LYS A 55 2.34 16.10 -9.29
C LYS A 55 1.33 17.11 -8.76
N ASP A 56 1.52 18.40 -9.00
CA ASP A 56 0.61 19.47 -8.54
C ASP A 56 -0.77 19.44 -9.21
N GLN A 57 -0.96 18.60 -10.24
CA GLN A 57 -2.25 18.38 -10.91
C GLN A 57 -3.05 17.23 -10.31
N PHE A 58 -2.48 16.48 -9.37
CA PHE A 58 -3.08 15.29 -8.79
C PHE A 58 -3.00 15.32 -7.27
N GLU A 59 -3.91 14.61 -6.63
CA GLU A 59 -3.92 14.42 -5.20
C GLU A 59 -4.23 12.98 -4.86
N ILE A 60 -3.82 12.56 -3.68
CA ILE A 60 -4.34 11.34 -3.06
C ILE A 60 -5.54 11.79 -2.23
N ALA A 61 -6.74 11.43 -2.70
CA ALA A 61 -7.97 11.76 -2.01
C ALA A 61 -8.01 11.09 -0.62
N ASP A 62 -8.60 11.77 0.37
CA ASP A 62 -8.88 11.19 1.69
C ASP A 62 -10.09 10.24 1.63
N LEU A 63 -9.97 9.20 0.79
CA LEU A 63 -10.97 8.19 0.56
C LEU A 63 -10.32 6.81 0.67
N ARG A 64 -10.66 6.07 1.72
CA ARG A 64 -10.28 4.68 1.90
C ARG A 64 -11.40 3.75 1.45
N ILE A 65 -11.11 2.91 0.46
CA ILE A 65 -12.06 1.93 -0.09
C ILE A 65 -11.87 0.52 0.49
N SER A 66 -10.71 0.24 1.08
CA SER A 66 -10.39 -1.03 1.75
C SER A 66 -9.19 -0.88 2.69
N ASP A 67 -9.14 -1.72 3.72
CA ASP A 67 -7.93 -1.94 4.51
C ASP A 67 -7.07 -3.01 3.81
N GLU A 68 -5.80 -2.69 3.56
CA GLU A 68 -4.84 -3.58 2.88
C GLU A 68 -3.62 -3.85 3.79
N PRO A 69 -3.79 -4.62 4.88
CA PRO A 69 -2.67 -4.99 5.74
C PRO A 69 -1.72 -5.94 5.00
N TYR A 70 -0.45 -5.55 4.91
CA TYR A 70 0.57 -6.40 4.27
C TYR A 70 1.01 -7.50 5.22
N GLY A 71 1.22 -8.70 4.67
CA GLY A 71 1.76 -9.85 5.38
C GLY A 71 2.96 -10.45 4.65
N ILE A 72 3.81 -11.17 5.39
CA ILE A 72 4.91 -11.94 4.80
C ILE A 72 4.37 -13.31 4.37
N GLY A 73 4.33 -13.54 3.06
CA GLY A 73 3.92 -14.83 2.49
C GLY A 73 4.95 -15.92 2.78
N LEU A 74 4.50 -17.04 3.35
CA LEU A 74 5.33 -18.21 3.66
C LEU A 74 4.75 -19.48 3.02
N ARG A 75 5.58 -20.51 2.88
CA ARG A 75 5.11 -21.84 2.48
C ARG A 75 4.11 -22.36 3.53
N LYS A 76 2.96 -22.88 3.06
CA LYS A 76 1.81 -23.28 3.87
C LYS A 76 2.17 -24.16 5.08
N ASP A 77 3.09 -25.11 4.90
CA ASP A 77 3.44 -26.10 5.93
C ASP A 77 4.82 -25.82 6.55
N SER A 78 5.08 -24.57 6.95
CA SER A 78 6.37 -24.14 7.53
C SER A 78 6.21 -23.46 8.90
N PRO A 79 5.72 -24.18 9.93
CA PRO A 79 5.39 -23.58 11.23
C PRO A 79 6.61 -23.00 11.97
N LYS A 80 7.80 -23.59 11.81
CA LYS A 80 9.04 -23.05 12.38
C LYS A 80 9.39 -21.69 11.77
N MET A 81 9.24 -21.56 10.45
CA MET A 81 9.51 -20.31 9.73
C MET A 81 8.47 -19.26 10.09
N LEU A 82 7.18 -19.64 10.16
CA LEU A 82 6.10 -18.75 10.61
C LEU A 82 6.39 -18.19 12.00
N LYS A 83 6.74 -19.06 12.95
CA LYS A 83 7.11 -18.63 14.31
C LYS A 83 8.30 -17.68 14.30
N PHE A 84 9.37 -18.03 13.60
CA PHE A 84 10.57 -17.19 13.52
C PHE A 84 10.28 -15.80 12.96
N VAL A 85 9.54 -15.72 11.85
CA VAL A 85 9.17 -14.44 11.22
C VAL A 85 8.28 -13.62 12.14
N ASN A 86 7.26 -14.22 12.73
CA ASN A 86 6.36 -13.54 13.65
C ASN A 86 7.09 -13.00 14.89
N ASP A 87 7.92 -13.82 15.54
CA ASP A 87 8.70 -13.40 16.71
C ASP A 87 9.62 -12.23 16.37
N THR A 88 10.31 -12.31 15.22
CA THR A 88 11.22 -11.25 14.74
C THR A 88 10.47 -9.94 14.52
N LEU A 89 9.34 -9.99 13.80
CA LEU A 89 8.53 -8.82 13.51
C LEU A 89 7.95 -8.17 14.77
N LEU A 90 7.49 -8.98 15.73
CA LEU A 90 6.98 -8.50 17.01
C LEU A 90 8.09 -7.89 17.87
N GLU A 91 9.28 -8.48 17.87
CA GLU A 91 10.44 -7.94 18.57
C GLU A 91 10.86 -6.58 17.99
N MET A 92 10.89 -6.46 16.65
CA MET A 92 11.17 -5.21 15.96
C MET A 92 10.16 -4.11 16.27
N GLU A 93 8.87 -4.45 16.39
CA GLU A 93 7.86 -3.49 16.83
C GLU A 93 8.10 -3.06 18.28
N LYS A 94 8.39 -4.01 19.16
CA LYS A 94 8.58 -3.77 20.60
C LYS A 94 9.83 -2.93 20.89
N ASN A 95 10.94 -3.20 20.20
CA ASN A 95 12.23 -2.52 20.43
C ASN A 95 12.38 -1.22 19.61
N GLY A 96 11.39 -0.88 18.78
CA GLY A 96 11.36 0.35 17.99
C GLY A 96 12.10 0.29 16.66
N GLU A 97 12.72 -0.84 16.30
CA GLU A 97 13.38 -1.02 15.01
C GLU A 97 12.41 -0.87 13.84
N ALA A 98 11.19 -1.39 13.97
CA ALA A 98 10.13 -1.19 12.98
C ALA A 98 9.82 0.29 12.74
N LYS A 99 9.85 1.12 13.79
CA LYS A 99 9.66 2.57 13.65
C LYS A 99 10.83 3.22 12.92
N LYS A 100 12.08 2.84 13.23
CA LYS A 100 13.25 3.37 12.53
C LYS A 100 13.22 3.05 11.04
N ILE A 101 12.82 1.83 10.68
CA ILE A 101 12.66 1.43 9.28
C ILE A 101 11.56 2.28 8.62
N TRP A 102 10.42 2.47 9.29
CA TRP A 102 9.37 3.36 8.79
C TRP A 102 9.90 4.77 8.52
N ASP A 103 10.54 5.39 9.52
CA ASP A 103 11.05 6.76 9.41
C ASP A 103 12.13 6.88 8.30
N LYS A 104 12.93 5.83 8.08
CA LYS A 104 13.92 5.82 7.00
C LYS A 104 13.27 5.98 5.62
N TRP A 105 12.15 5.29 5.38
CA TRP A 105 11.53 5.21 4.06
C TRP A 105 10.42 6.22 3.82
N PHE A 106 9.70 6.62 4.87
CA PHE A 106 8.44 7.38 4.75
C PHE A 106 8.43 8.71 5.51
N ASN A 107 9.59 9.22 5.94
CA ASN A 107 9.65 10.53 6.59
C ASN A 107 9.17 11.66 5.65
N PRO A 108 8.81 12.85 6.19
CA PRO A 108 8.34 13.98 5.40
C PRO A 108 9.29 14.49 4.30
N LYS A 109 10.57 14.09 4.32
CA LYS A 109 11.58 14.45 3.32
C LYS A 109 11.90 13.31 2.34
N SER A 110 11.23 12.17 2.46
CA SER A 110 11.38 11.03 1.54
C SER A 110 10.60 11.26 0.25
N ASP A 111 10.85 10.42 -0.76
CA ASP A 111 10.05 10.40 -2.00
C ASP A 111 8.61 9.91 -1.77
N GLN A 112 8.31 9.38 -0.58
CA GLN A 112 7.03 8.79 -0.19
C GLN A 112 6.64 9.23 1.22
N PRO A 113 6.37 10.52 1.46
CA PRO A 113 6.07 11.01 2.80
C PRO A 113 4.74 10.40 3.29
N MET A 114 4.77 9.64 4.39
CA MET A 114 3.58 9.01 4.97
C MET A 114 3.62 8.96 6.49
N GLU A 115 2.46 9.14 7.11
CA GLU A 115 2.30 8.93 8.54
C GLU A 115 2.11 7.44 8.85
N ARG A 116 2.83 6.95 9.86
CA ARG A 116 2.69 5.55 10.33
C ARG A 116 1.30 5.26 10.90
N GLY A 117 0.58 6.30 11.31
CA GLY A 117 -0.72 6.20 11.97
C GLY A 117 -0.67 5.40 13.27
N LYS A 118 -1.78 4.72 13.58
CA LYS A 118 -1.95 3.87 14.77
C LYS A 118 -1.58 2.40 14.53
N PHE A 119 -1.11 2.06 13.32
CA PHE A 119 -0.80 0.69 12.97
C PHE A 119 0.34 0.13 13.83
N LYS A 120 0.18 -1.12 14.23
CA LYS A 120 1.17 -1.90 14.98
C LYS A 120 1.31 -3.25 14.30
N ILE A 121 2.54 -3.72 14.14
CA ILE A 121 2.77 -5.06 13.61
C ILE A 121 2.14 -6.07 14.58
N THR A 122 1.26 -6.90 14.05
CA THR A 122 0.62 -8.01 14.77
C THR A 122 1.06 -9.33 14.15
N ALA A 123 0.96 -10.40 14.93
CA ALA A 123 1.05 -11.77 14.44
C ALA A 123 -0.27 -12.45 14.74
N ASP A 124 -1.10 -12.64 13.72
CA ASP A 124 -2.36 -13.36 13.88
C ASP A 124 -2.05 -14.84 14.18
N ARG A 125 -2.62 -15.35 15.27
CA ARG A 125 -2.65 -16.79 15.54
C ARG A 125 -3.76 -17.41 14.70
N LYS A 126 -3.46 -17.82 13.47
CA LYS A 126 -4.29 -18.76 12.75
C LYS A 126 -3.50 -20.02 12.48
#